data_AF-A0A093XF89-F1
#
_entry.id   AF-A0A093XF89-F1
#
_cell.length_a   1.000
_cell.length_b   1.000
_cell.length_c   1.000
_cell.angle_alpha   90.00
_cell.angle_beta   90.00
_cell.angle_gamma   90.00
#
_symmetry.space_group_name_H-M   'P 1'
#
loop_
_entity.id
_entity.type
_entity.pdbx_description
1 polymer ?
#
loop_
_entity_poly.entity_id
_entity_poly.type
_entity_poly.pdbx_seq_one_letter_code
_entity_poly.pdbx_strand_id
1 'polypeptide(L)'
;MSADELKALGNKAIAEKNFDEAVEKFTEAIAIEPTNHILYSNRSAAYASKKDYEHALEDANKVTEIKPDWAKGWGRKGAAMHGLGDLLGAHDAYEEGLKLDPANAQNKNGLASVNKAIDAEAKEDGVTGDPTGGLGNMFNDPQLLQKLSANPKTAPFLADPAFMYKLNQIKSQPSMSQDLFSDPRMIQVLGVLMGVDMDMMGGGGAAGQAGPGAREAEEDVPMNDARPTKSEPAPAPEPEPESEEDEEAAAKKKAKEEADKEKALGTAEYKKRNFDEAVAHYTKAWELHKDITYLNNVGAAKFEKGDYEGAIKACEEAVEYGREVYADFKMIAKSPLPTTRSP
;
A
#
# COMPACT_ATOMS: atom_id res chain seq x y z
N MET A 1 -37.26 8.62 -7.73
CA MET A 1 -36.07 7.99 -8.32
C MET A 1 -35.90 6.63 -7.67
N SER A 2 -35.44 5.64 -8.42
CA SER A 2 -35.05 4.33 -7.89
C SER A 2 -33.72 4.41 -7.14
N ALA A 3 -33.41 3.40 -6.32
CA ALA A 3 -32.12 3.32 -5.63
C ALA A 3 -30.95 3.28 -6.64
N ASP A 4 -31.13 2.62 -7.78
CA ASP A 4 -30.13 2.55 -8.84
C ASP A 4 -29.88 3.88 -9.55
N GLU A 5 -30.94 4.66 -9.80
CA GLU A 5 -30.83 6.03 -10.34
C GLU A 5 -30.07 6.93 -9.37
N LEU A 6 -30.42 6.87 -8.08
CA LEU A 6 -29.74 7.65 -7.04
C LEU A 6 -28.28 7.23 -6.85
N LYS A 7 -27.99 5.93 -6.93
CA LYS A 7 -26.62 5.41 -6.95
C LYS A 7 -25.82 5.94 -8.13
N ALA A 8 -26.42 5.99 -9.33
CA ALA A 8 -25.77 6.52 -10.51
C ALA A 8 -25.48 8.03 -10.37
N LEU A 9 -26.44 8.79 -9.84
CA LEU A 9 -26.26 10.21 -9.52
C LEU A 9 -25.16 10.42 -8.47
N GLY A 10 -25.14 9.62 -7.42
CA GLY A 10 -24.08 9.66 -6.40
C GLY A 10 -22.70 9.36 -6.99
N ASN A 11 -22.59 8.34 -7.85
CA ASN A 11 -21.34 8.02 -8.54
C ASN A 11 -20.90 9.14 -9.49
N LYS A 12 -21.84 9.78 -10.18
CA LYS A 12 -21.57 10.96 -11.02
C LYS A 12 -21.04 12.12 -10.18
N ALA A 13 -21.67 12.40 -9.05
CA ALA A 13 -21.23 13.44 -8.12
C ALA A 13 -19.81 13.14 -7.56
N ILE A 14 -19.47 11.87 -7.29
CA ILE A 14 -18.08 11.47 -6.97
C ILE A 14 -17.11 11.81 -8.10
N ALA A 15 -17.47 11.50 -9.35
CA ALA A 15 -16.63 11.80 -10.51
C ALA A 15 -16.40 13.31 -10.69
N GLU A 16 -17.42 14.11 -10.37
CA GLU A 16 -17.37 15.58 -10.36
C GLU A 16 -16.69 16.15 -9.09
N LYS A 17 -16.24 15.29 -8.17
CA LYS A 17 -15.69 15.64 -6.84
C LYS A 17 -16.68 16.42 -5.95
N ASN A 18 -17.97 16.38 -6.27
CA ASN A 18 -19.02 16.91 -5.42
C ASN A 18 -19.42 15.86 -4.37
N PHE A 19 -18.58 15.73 -3.35
CA PHE A 19 -18.77 14.68 -2.35
C PHE A 19 -19.99 14.91 -1.43
N ASP A 20 -20.40 16.16 -1.22
CA ASP A 20 -21.62 16.48 -0.46
C ASP A 20 -22.87 15.95 -1.16
N GLU A 21 -23.01 16.24 -2.45
CA GLU A 21 -24.11 15.72 -3.25
C GLU A 21 -24.05 14.19 -3.38
N ALA A 22 -22.86 13.61 -3.51
CA ALA A 22 -22.71 12.16 -3.51
C ALA A 22 -23.23 11.52 -2.21
N VAL A 23 -22.89 12.09 -1.05
CA VAL A 23 -23.39 11.63 0.25
C VAL A 23 -24.91 11.75 0.33
N GLU A 24 -25.49 12.85 -0.14
CA GLU A 24 -26.94 13.06 -0.17
C GLU A 24 -27.62 11.98 -1.03
N LYS A 25 -27.15 11.77 -2.26
CA LYS A 25 -27.74 10.79 -3.18
C LYS A 25 -27.59 9.35 -2.70
N PHE A 26 -26.45 8.99 -2.10
CA PHE A 26 -26.33 7.67 -1.48
C PHE A 26 -27.19 7.53 -0.24
N THR A 27 -27.40 8.59 0.54
CA THR A 27 -28.30 8.55 1.70
C THR A 27 -29.75 8.35 1.27
N GLU A 28 -30.21 9.04 0.23
CA GLU A 28 -31.51 8.79 -0.40
C GLU A 28 -31.62 7.35 -0.91
N ALA A 29 -30.57 6.84 -1.58
CA ALA A 29 -30.57 5.47 -2.09
C ALA A 29 -30.63 4.42 -0.96
N ILE A 30 -29.91 4.64 0.14
CA ILE A 30 -29.90 3.76 1.32
C ILE A 30 -31.27 3.74 2.00
N ALA A 31 -32.00 4.87 1.99
CA ALA A 31 -33.38 4.91 2.52
C ALA A 31 -34.33 3.99 1.73
N ILE A 32 -34.04 3.74 0.46
CA ILE A 32 -34.80 2.81 -0.41
C ILE A 32 -34.28 1.37 -0.25
N GLU A 33 -32.97 1.18 -0.25
CA GLU A 33 -32.32 -0.13 -0.12
C GLU A 33 -31.35 -0.20 1.08
N PRO A 34 -31.88 -0.36 2.31
CA PRO A 34 -31.08 -0.25 3.53
C PRO A 34 -30.11 -1.42 3.77
N THR A 35 -30.21 -2.48 2.98
CA THR A 35 -29.36 -3.69 3.05
C THR A 35 -28.36 -3.76 1.89
N ASN A 36 -28.28 -2.74 1.04
CA ASN A 36 -27.34 -2.74 -0.08
C ASN A 36 -25.95 -2.24 0.35
N HIS A 37 -25.08 -3.19 0.67
CA HIS A 37 -23.68 -2.95 1.06
C HIS A 37 -22.89 -2.08 0.05
N ILE A 38 -23.24 -2.06 -1.23
CA ILE A 38 -22.57 -1.23 -2.24
C ILE A 38 -22.83 0.26 -1.97
N LEU A 39 -24.05 0.62 -1.57
CA LEU A 39 -24.42 2.01 -1.28
C LEU A 39 -23.65 2.54 -0.08
N TYR A 40 -23.58 1.77 1.01
CA TYR A 40 -22.75 2.11 2.17
C TYR A 40 -21.26 2.21 1.81
N SER A 41 -20.73 1.31 0.98
CA SER A 41 -19.33 1.39 0.52
C SER A 41 -19.06 2.66 -0.28
N ASN A 42 -19.98 3.06 -1.15
CA ASN A 42 -19.82 4.25 -1.97
C ASN A 42 -19.97 5.53 -1.14
N ARG A 43 -20.89 5.56 -0.18
CA ARG A 43 -21.03 6.67 0.77
C ARG A 43 -19.82 6.78 1.71
N SER A 44 -19.31 5.66 2.20
CA SER A 44 -18.03 5.60 2.94
C SER A 44 -16.88 6.20 2.14
N ALA A 45 -16.78 5.89 0.84
CA ALA A 45 -15.77 6.48 -0.04
C ALA A 45 -15.93 8.00 -0.23
N ALA A 46 -17.19 8.47 -0.29
CA ALA A 46 -17.52 9.89 -0.36
C ALA A 46 -17.06 10.62 0.91
N TYR A 47 -17.41 10.09 2.08
CA TYR A 47 -17.00 10.62 3.39
C TYR A 47 -15.47 10.64 3.54
N ALA A 48 -14.79 9.54 3.19
CA ALA A 48 -13.33 9.47 3.23
C ALA A 48 -12.67 10.52 2.31
N SER A 49 -13.27 10.79 1.15
CA SER A 49 -12.78 11.82 0.22
C SER A 49 -12.95 13.25 0.75
N LYS A 50 -13.92 13.44 1.66
CA LYS A 50 -14.10 14.69 2.44
C LYS A 50 -13.22 14.76 3.68
N LYS A 51 -12.43 13.72 3.97
CA LYS A 51 -11.70 13.52 5.23
C LYS A 51 -12.61 13.39 6.46
N ASP A 52 -13.86 13.04 6.24
CA ASP A 52 -14.82 12.71 7.30
C ASP A 52 -14.72 11.22 7.61
N TYR A 53 -13.64 10.84 8.30
CA TYR A 53 -13.30 9.43 8.48
C TYR A 53 -14.16 8.71 9.52
N GLU A 54 -14.81 9.46 10.43
CA GLU A 54 -15.74 8.91 11.42
C GLU A 54 -16.97 8.33 10.72
N HIS A 55 -17.67 9.13 9.90
CA HIS A 55 -18.82 8.64 9.13
C HIS A 55 -18.40 7.61 8.07
N ALA A 56 -17.19 7.75 7.50
CA ALA A 56 -16.66 6.73 6.58
C ALA A 56 -16.50 5.37 7.27
N LEU A 57 -16.07 5.35 8.54
CA LEU A 57 -15.90 4.14 9.32
C LEU A 57 -17.24 3.53 9.72
N GLU A 58 -18.22 4.34 10.11
CA GLU A 58 -19.59 3.87 10.40
C GLU A 58 -20.18 3.12 9.20
N ASP A 59 -20.10 3.73 8.00
CA ASP A 59 -20.57 3.09 6.78
C ASP A 59 -19.76 1.84 6.43
N ALA A 60 -18.43 1.89 6.59
CA ALA A 60 -17.58 0.73 6.31
C ALA A 60 -17.86 -0.45 7.27
N ASN A 61 -18.11 -0.18 8.55
CA ASN A 61 -18.57 -1.19 9.50
C ASN A 61 -19.90 -1.78 9.04
N LYS A 62 -20.84 -0.93 8.57
CA LYS A 62 -22.11 -1.40 8.05
C LYS A 62 -21.97 -2.30 6.84
N VAL A 63 -21.01 -2.00 5.95
CA VAL A 63 -20.65 -2.88 4.82
C VAL A 63 -20.21 -4.26 5.34
N THR A 64 -19.30 -4.30 6.32
CA THR A 64 -18.79 -5.57 6.87
C THR A 64 -19.84 -6.35 7.68
N GLU A 65 -20.83 -5.67 8.27
CA GLU A 65 -21.98 -6.30 8.93
C GLU A 65 -22.92 -6.95 7.91
N ILE A 66 -23.24 -6.24 6.83
CA ILE A 66 -24.17 -6.72 5.80
C ILE A 66 -23.53 -7.81 4.96
N LYS A 67 -22.26 -7.62 4.59
CA LYS A 67 -21.54 -8.50 3.68
C LYS A 67 -20.08 -8.72 4.13
N PRO A 68 -19.86 -9.61 5.12
CA PRO A 68 -18.54 -9.86 5.68
C PRO A 68 -17.58 -10.57 4.70
N ASP A 69 -18.10 -11.27 3.69
CA ASP A 69 -17.32 -11.99 2.67
C ASP A 69 -16.85 -11.09 1.51
N TRP A 70 -17.13 -9.78 1.56
CA TRP A 70 -16.74 -8.85 0.51
C TRP A 70 -15.47 -8.09 0.85
N ALA A 71 -14.36 -8.53 0.25
CA ALA A 71 -13.02 -7.98 0.46
C ALA A 71 -12.92 -6.44 0.33
N LYS A 72 -13.70 -5.83 -0.57
CA LYS A 72 -13.70 -4.36 -0.75
C LYS A 72 -14.27 -3.62 0.45
N GLY A 73 -15.20 -4.22 1.20
CA GLY A 73 -15.77 -3.63 2.41
C GLY A 73 -14.72 -3.48 3.52
N TRP A 74 -13.92 -4.52 3.71
CA TRP A 74 -12.76 -4.49 4.60
C TRP A 74 -11.73 -3.43 4.17
N GLY A 75 -11.52 -3.27 2.86
CA GLY A 75 -10.71 -2.17 2.31
C GLY A 75 -11.26 -0.77 2.63
N ARG A 76 -12.58 -0.58 2.66
CA ARG A 76 -13.20 0.69 3.10
C ARG A 76 -12.95 0.94 4.58
N LYS A 77 -13.07 -0.11 5.41
CA LYS A 77 -12.84 -0.02 6.86
C LYS A 77 -11.40 0.34 7.16
N GLY A 78 -10.44 -0.33 6.51
CA GLY A 78 -9.01 -0.01 6.62
C GLY A 78 -8.68 1.41 6.17
N ALA A 79 -9.32 1.90 5.10
CA ALA A 79 -9.10 3.27 4.62
C ALA A 79 -9.62 4.33 5.62
N ALA A 80 -10.78 4.10 6.22
CA ALA A 80 -11.35 4.99 7.22
C ALA A 80 -10.52 5.01 8.52
N MET A 81 -10.13 3.83 9.03
CA MET A 81 -9.27 3.71 10.22
C MET A 81 -7.90 4.36 10.01
N HIS A 82 -7.30 4.17 8.83
CA HIS A 82 -6.05 4.84 8.49
C HIS A 82 -6.19 6.36 8.48
N GLY A 83 -7.31 6.89 7.96
CA GLY A 83 -7.61 8.32 8.01
C GLY A 83 -7.81 8.88 9.42
N LEU A 84 -8.29 8.05 10.36
CA LEU A 84 -8.42 8.39 11.78
C LEU A 84 -7.10 8.29 12.56
N GLY A 85 -6.04 7.73 11.96
CA GLY A 85 -4.77 7.45 12.64
C GLY A 85 -4.75 6.14 13.42
N ASP A 86 -5.80 5.33 13.36
CA ASP A 86 -5.80 3.98 13.93
C ASP A 86 -5.08 3.02 12.96
N LEU A 87 -3.75 3.05 12.99
CA LEU A 87 -2.92 2.26 12.08
C LEU A 87 -3.05 0.76 12.33
N LEU A 88 -3.17 0.34 13.59
CA LEU A 88 -3.32 -1.07 13.94
C LEU A 88 -4.68 -1.61 13.49
N GLY A 89 -5.77 -0.88 13.76
CA GLY A 89 -7.09 -1.25 13.26
C GLY A 89 -7.15 -1.27 11.73
N ALA A 90 -6.48 -0.32 11.07
CA ALA A 90 -6.39 -0.28 9.62
C ALA A 90 -5.63 -1.49 9.04
N HIS A 91 -4.52 -1.86 9.66
CA HIS A 91 -3.72 -3.04 9.30
C HIS A 91 -4.59 -4.30 9.32
N ASP A 92 -5.24 -4.56 10.46
CA ASP A 92 -6.08 -5.75 10.65
C ASP A 92 -7.25 -5.79 9.65
N ALA A 93 -7.89 -4.65 9.40
CA ALA A 93 -8.96 -4.56 8.42
C ALA A 93 -8.48 -4.89 7.00
N TYR A 94 -7.31 -4.41 6.58
CA TYR A 94 -6.76 -4.75 5.27
C TYR A 94 -6.35 -6.22 5.18
N GLU A 95 -5.80 -6.81 6.25
CA GLU A 95 -5.49 -8.24 6.30
C GLU A 95 -6.74 -9.11 6.16
N GLU A 96 -7.82 -8.79 6.87
CA GLU A 96 -9.10 -9.50 6.71
C GLU A 96 -9.61 -9.41 5.26
N GLY A 97 -9.51 -8.24 4.63
CA GLY A 97 -9.83 -8.09 3.22
C GLY A 97 -8.96 -8.93 2.29
N LEU A 98 -7.67 -9.10 2.60
CA LEU A 98 -6.73 -9.92 1.82
C LEU A 98 -6.88 -11.42 2.07
N LYS A 99 -7.36 -11.84 3.25
CA LYS A 99 -7.75 -13.24 3.51
C LYS A 99 -8.89 -13.67 2.59
N LEU A 100 -9.83 -12.77 2.32
CA LEU A 100 -10.97 -13.02 1.43
C LEU A 100 -10.60 -12.94 -0.05
N ASP A 101 -9.80 -11.93 -0.43
CA ASP A 101 -9.31 -11.76 -1.81
C ASP A 101 -7.82 -11.35 -1.79
N PRO A 102 -6.91 -12.34 -1.86
CA PRO A 102 -5.47 -12.09 -1.90
C PRO A 102 -5.00 -11.34 -3.15
N ALA A 103 -5.83 -11.17 -4.18
CA ALA A 103 -5.48 -10.45 -5.39
C ALA A 103 -5.93 -8.98 -5.34
N ASN A 104 -6.65 -8.57 -4.30
CA ASN A 104 -7.23 -7.23 -4.20
C ASN A 104 -6.14 -6.14 -4.11
N ALA A 105 -5.93 -5.42 -5.21
CA ALA A 105 -4.90 -4.38 -5.29
C ALA A 105 -5.15 -3.23 -4.30
N GLN A 106 -6.41 -2.86 -4.04
CA GLN A 106 -6.74 -1.78 -3.11
C GLN A 106 -6.33 -2.14 -1.68
N ASN A 107 -6.61 -3.36 -1.24
CA ASN A 107 -6.23 -3.82 0.10
C ASN A 107 -4.71 -3.98 0.23
N LYS A 108 -4.02 -4.48 -0.80
CA LYS A 108 -2.54 -4.55 -0.82
C LYS A 108 -1.90 -3.17 -0.69
N ASN A 109 -2.37 -2.23 -1.50
CA ASN A 109 -1.85 -0.86 -1.49
C ASN A 109 -2.16 -0.16 -0.17
N GLY A 110 -3.36 -0.37 0.36
CA GLY A 110 -3.77 0.12 1.68
C GLY A 110 -2.88 -0.42 2.80
N LEU A 111 -2.67 -1.74 2.84
CA LEU A 111 -1.81 -2.39 3.81
C LEU A 111 -0.37 -1.90 3.72
N ALA A 112 0.19 -1.78 2.51
CA ALA A 112 1.54 -1.25 2.32
C ALA A 112 1.68 0.21 2.80
N SER A 113 0.64 1.03 2.60
CA SER A 113 0.59 2.41 3.08
C SER A 113 0.57 2.47 4.62
N VAL A 114 -0.27 1.64 5.25
CA VAL A 114 -0.37 1.54 6.70
C VAL A 114 0.93 1.02 7.31
N ASN A 115 1.54 -0.03 6.75
CA ASN A 115 2.83 -0.53 7.23
C ASN A 115 3.92 0.53 7.17
N LYS A 116 3.94 1.32 6.09
CA LYS A 116 4.86 2.45 5.98
C LYS A 116 4.61 3.52 7.04
N ALA A 117 3.35 3.79 7.37
CA ALA A 117 2.98 4.73 8.43
C ALA A 117 3.41 4.19 9.81
N ILE A 118 3.17 2.90 10.09
CA ILE A 118 3.62 2.24 11.33
C ILE A 118 5.14 2.29 11.46
N ASP A 119 5.86 1.97 10.39
CA ASP A 119 7.33 2.03 10.37
C ASP A 119 7.85 3.45 10.55
N ALA A 120 7.11 4.46 10.07
CA ALA A 120 7.47 5.86 10.23
C ALA A 120 7.27 6.32 11.68
N GLU A 121 6.12 6.02 12.29
CA GLU A 121 5.83 6.30 13.70
C GLU A 121 6.83 5.58 14.62
N ALA A 122 7.12 4.31 14.35
CA ALA A 122 8.10 3.54 15.10
C ALA A 122 9.51 4.17 15.03
N LYS A 123 9.91 4.70 13.87
CA LYS A 123 11.18 5.43 13.72
C LYS A 123 11.19 6.78 14.43
N GLU A 124 10.07 7.48 14.46
CA GLU A 124 9.92 8.77 15.14
C GLU A 124 9.98 8.60 16.67
N ASP A 125 9.37 7.52 17.18
CA ASP A 125 9.41 7.14 18.60
C ASP A 125 10.71 6.45 19.02
N GLY A 126 11.69 6.32 18.11
CA GLY A 126 12.98 5.68 18.37
C GLY A 126 12.92 4.16 18.54
N VAL A 127 11.77 3.54 18.28
CA VAL A 127 11.57 2.09 18.21
C VAL A 127 11.87 1.64 16.78
N THR A 128 13.15 1.57 16.43
CA THR A 128 13.56 0.88 15.21
C THR A 128 13.04 -0.56 15.29
N GLY A 129 12.12 -0.95 14.39
CA GLY A 129 11.50 -2.28 14.28
C GLY A 129 12.44 -3.44 13.96
N ASP A 130 13.70 -3.35 14.38
CA ASP A 130 14.65 -4.42 14.49
C ASP A 130 15.07 -4.50 15.97
N PRO A 131 14.75 -5.59 16.70
CA PRO A 131 15.20 -5.81 18.08
C PRO A 131 16.72 -5.67 18.25
N THR A 132 17.47 -5.77 17.15
CA THR A 132 18.94 -5.65 17.11
C THR A 132 19.43 -4.33 16.49
N GLY A 133 18.61 -3.63 15.72
CA GLY A 133 18.97 -2.39 15.02
C GLY A 133 18.96 -1.15 15.93
N GLY A 134 18.17 -1.17 17.00
CA GLY A 134 18.15 -0.12 18.02
C GLY A 134 19.32 -0.21 19.01
N LEU A 135 19.93 -1.40 19.14
CA LEU A 135 21.01 -1.64 20.10
C LEU A 135 22.25 -0.81 19.79
N GLY A 136 22.59 -0.65 18.51
CA GLY A 136 23.74 0.16 18.08
C GLY A 136 23.64 1.62 18.54
N ASN A 137 22.42 2.17 18.58
CA ASN A 137 22.19 3.53 19.09
C ASN A 137 22.29 3.60 20.63
N MET A 138 21.93 2.54 21.34
CA MET A 138 22.09 2.46 22.81
C MET A 138 23.56 2.44 23.24
N PHE A 139 24.46 1.81 22.46
CA PHE A 139 25.90 1.82 22.72
C PHE A 139 26.60 3.15 22.37
N ASN A 140 25.89 4.03 21.67
CA ASN A 140 26.37 5.38 21.35
C ASN A 140 25.90 6.44 22.37
N ASP A 141 25.13 6.06 23.40
CA ASP A 141 24.68 6.97 24.46
C ASP A 141 25.89 7.59 25.23
N PRO A 142 26.02 8.93 25.29
CA PRO A 142 27.03 9.60 26.10
C PRO A 142 27.01 9.22 27.60
N GLN A 143 25.86 8.76 28.12
CA GLN A 143 25.69 8.33 29.50
C GLN A 143 25.90 6.82 29.72
N LEU A 144 26.22 6.06 28.68
CA LEU A 144 26.43 4.61 28.74
C LEU A 144 27.40 4.21 29.86
N LEU A 145 28.60 4.81 29.91
CA LEU A 145 29.62 4.48 30.90
C LEU A 145 29.17 4.82 32.34
N GLN A 146 28.34 5.86 32.49
CA GLN A 146 27.79 6.24 33.78
C GLN A 146 26.73 5.24 34.26
N LYS A 147 25.85 4.79 33.36
CA LYS A 147 24.83 3.75 33.64
C LYS A 147 25.47 2.40 33.98
N LEU A 148 26.54 2.03 33.27
CA LEU A 148 27.26 0.78 33.51
C LEU A 148 28.10 0.78 34.79
N SER A 149 28.63 1.93 35.19
CA SER A 149 29.38 2.06 36.45
C SER A 149 28.46 2.18 37.68
N ALA A 150 27.24 2.71 37.51
CA ALA A 150 26.23 2.77 38.56
C ALA A 150 25.60 1.41 38.89
N ASN A 151 25.64 0.44 37.97
CA ASN A 151 25.06 -0.88 38.19
C ASN A 151 26.09 -1.87 38.78
N PRO A 152 25.79 -2.54 39.92
CA PRO A 152 26.73 -3.42 40.61
C PRO A 152 27.11 -4.67 39.82
N LYS A 153 26.33 -5.10 38.82
CA LYS A 153 26.63 -6.26 37.98
C LYS A 153 27.56 -5.93 36.80
N THR A 154 27.46 -4.72 36.25
CA THR A 154 28.25 -4.30 35.07
C THR A 154 29.49 -3.47 35.44
N ALA A 155 29.52 -2.86 36.62
CA ALA A 155 30.68 -2.10 37.10
C ALA A 155 31.99 -2.93 37.11
N PRO A 156 32.00 -4.22 37.48
CA PRO A 156 33.21 -5.04 37.42
C PRO A 156 33.74 -5.25 35.99
N PHE A 157 32.88 -5.21 34.96
CA PHE A 157 33.29 -5.40 33.57
C PHE A 157 34.07 -4.21 33.03
N LEU A 158 33.82 -3.00 33.56
CA LEU A 158 34.55 -1.80 33.18
C LEU A 158 36.02 -1.82 33.64
N ALA A 159 36.36 -2.69 34.60
CA ALA A 159 37.74 -2.91 35.04
C ALA A 159 38.52 -3.87 34.12
N ASP A 160 37.84 -4.58 33.19
CA ASP A 160 38.47 -5.51 32.24
C ASP A 160 38.86 -4.80 30.93
N PRO A 161 40.17 -4.69 30.60
CA PRO A 161 40.64 -4.08 29.36
C PRO A 161 40.13 -4.78 28.09
N ALA A 162 39.90 -6.09 28.12
CA ALA A 162 39.41 -6.84 26.96
C ALA A 162 37.93 -6.56 26.69
N PHE A 163 37.14 -6.34 27.74
CA PHE A 163 35.75 -5.92 27.63
C PHE A 163 35.63 -4.49 27.09
N MET A 164 36.45 -3.56 27.60
CA MET A 164 36.50 -2.18 27.13
C MET A 164 36.92 -2.07 25.65
N TYR A 165 37.82 -2.94 25.19
CA TYR A 165 38.18 -3.00 23.78
C TYR A 165 36.99 -3.43 22.90
N LYS A 166 36.25 -4.48 23.30
CA LYS A 166 35.04 -4.92 22.60
C LYS A 166 33.94 -3.86 22.58
N LEU A 167 33.69 -3.20 23.71
CA LEU A 167 32.71 -2.12 23.82
C LEU A 167 33.01 -0.98 22.85
N ASN A 168 34.29 -0.59 22.73
CA ASN A 168 34.72 0.42 21.76
C ASN A 168 34.62 -0.05 20.30
N GLN A 169 34.88 -1.33 20.02
CA GLN A 169 34.70 -1.89 18.67
C GLN A 169 33.24 -1.85 18.23
N ILE A 170 32.31 -2.26 19.09
CA ILE A 170 30.87 -2.22 18.83
C ILE A 170 30.40 -0.77 18.60
N LYS A 171 30.90 0.17 19.40
CA LYS A 171 30.61 1.61 19.21
C LYS A 171 31.05 2.11 17.83
N SER A 172 32.17 1.59 17.32
CA SER A 172 32.70 1.96 15.99
C SER A 172 32.05 1.21 14.82
N GLN A 173 31.35 0.10 15.07
CA GLN A 173 30.79 -0.78 14.04
C GLN A 173 29.38 -1.27 14.43
N PRO A 174 28.32 -0.54 13.99
CA PRO A 174 26.93 -0.91 14.28
C PRO A 174 26.47 -2.24 13.67
N SER A 175 27.24 -2.83 12.74
CA SER A 175 26.95 -4.12 12.10
C SER A 175 27.38 -5.34 12.93
N MET A 176 28.10 -5.16 14.04
CA MET A 176 28.53 -6.24 14.94
C MET A 176 27.46 -6.65 15.98
N SER A 177 26.19 -6.33 15.73
CA SER A 177 25.07 -6.69 16.63
C SER A 177 24.95 -8.19 16.89
N GLN A 178 25.41 -9.05 15.97
CA GLN A 178 25.42 -10.50 16.16
C GLN A 178 26.44 -10.96 17.23
N ASP A 179 27.57 -10.27 17.36
CA ASP A 179 28.61 -10.59 18.34
C ASP A 179 28.26 -10.11 19.76
N LEU A 180 27.25 -9.24 19.89
CA LEU A 180 26.70 -8.81 21.18
C LEU A 180 26.11 -9.97 21.98
N PHE A 181 25.49 -10.92 21.29
CA PHE A 181 24.84 -12.08 21.90
C PHE A 181 25.81 -13.24 22.16
N SER A 182 27.05 -13.14 21.66
CA SER A 182 28.10 -14.14 21.85
C SER A 182 28.83 -14.01 23.19
N ASP A 183 28.83 -12.83 23.81
CA ASP A 183 29.47 -12.58 25.12
C ASP A 183 28.41 -12.44 26.22
N PRO A 184 28.35 -13.37 27.20
CA PRO A 184 27.39 -13.29 28.31
C PRO A 184 27.42 -11.97 29.09
N ARG A 185 28.57 -11.28 29.11
CA ARG A 185 28.73 -9.98 29.79
C ARG A 185 28.05 -8.85 29.01
N MET A 186 28.03 -8.94 27.68
CA MET A 186 27.36 -7.96 26.81
C MET A 186 25.84 -8.10 26.90
N ILE A 187 25.32 -9.32 27.09
CA ILE A 187 23.90 -9.57 27.36
C ILE A 187 23.46 -8.89 28.66
N GLN A 188 24.30 -8.92 29.71
CA GLN A 188 24.01 -8.23 30.97
C GLN A 188 24.02 -6.70 30.81
N VAL A 189 24.95 -6.17 30.02
CA VAL A 189 25.02 -4.74 29.66
C VAL A 189 23.77 -4.31 28.89
N LEU A 190 23.30 -5.14 27.95
CA LEU A 190 22.05 -4.92 27.23
C LEU A 190 20.84 -4.92 28.17
N GLY A 191 20.78 -5.86 29.12
CA GLY A 191 19.72 -5.89 30.15
C GLY A 191 19.68 -4.59 30.96
N VAL A 192 20.83 -4.09 31.42
CA VAL A 192 20.92 -2.81 32.14
C VAL A 192 20.48 -1.62 31.26
N LEU A 193 20.85 -1.62 29.97
CA LEU A 193 20.46 -0.55 29.04
C LEU A 193 18.97 -0.55 28.71
N MET A 194 18.36 -1.72 28.65
CA MET A 194 16.92 -1.89 28.45
C MET A 194 16.11 -1.79 29.74
N GLY A 195 16.76 -1.62 30.90
CA GLY A 195 16.10 -1.58 32.21
C GLY A 195 15.49 -2.93 32.64
N VAL A 196 15.96 -4.03 32.06
CA VAL A 196 15.49 -5.40 32.33
C VAL A 196 16.59 -6.19 33.04
N ASP A 197 16.35 -6.58 34.30
CA ASP A 197 17.20 -7.54 35.01
C ASP A 197 17.01 -8.95 34.42
N MET A 198 18.03 -9.45 33.71
CA MET A 198 18.01 -10.76 33.02
C MET A 198 17.95 -12.00 33.94
N ASP A 199 17.88 -11.83 35.26
CA ASP A 199 17.65 -12.94 36.21
C ASP A 199 16.25 -13.58 36.04
N MET A 200 15.34 -12.94 35.28
CA MET A 200 14.00 -13.45 34.96
C MET A 200 13.89 -14.17 33.60
N MET A 201 14.98 -14.33 32.85
CA MET A 201 14.99 -15.11 31.59
C MET A 201 15.88 -16.38 31.65
N GLY A 202 16.60 -16.59 32.75
CA GLY A 202 17.49 -17.73 32.94
C GLY A 202 16.86 -18.88 33.71
N GLY A 203 15.85 -19.56 33.16
CA GLY A 203 15.29 -20.74 33.82
C GLY A 203 14.24 -21.49 33.01
N GLY A 204 14.66 -22.56 32.33
CA GLY A 204 13.77 -23.64 31.88
C GLY A 204 13.76 -23.86 30.37
N GLY A 205 14.76 -24.58 29.87
CA GLY A 205 14.63 -25.27 28.60
C GLY A 205 13.65 -26.45 28.71
N ALA A 206 12.82 -26.65 27.70
CA ALA A 206 12.24 -27.94 27.38
C ALA A 206 11.85 -27.98 25.91
N ALA A 207 12.76 -28.51 25.09
CA ALA A 207 12.34 -29.29 23.94
C ALA A 207 11.54 -30.51 24.46
N GLY A 208 10.34 -30.71 23.92
CA GLY A 208 9.46 -31.83 24.27
C GLY A 208 8.57 -32.18 23.08
N GLN A 209 8.96 -33.23 22.37
CA GLN A 209 8.28 -33.80 21.22
C GLN A 209 7.33 -34.95 21.64
N ALA A 210 6.22 -35.10 20.91
CA ALA A 210 5.29 -36.25 20.77
C ALA A 210 4.44 -36.66 22.00
N GLY A 211 3.16 -37.05 21.91
CA GLY A 211 2.16 -37.39 20.86
C GLY A 211 0.84 -37.77 21.61
N PRO A 212 -0.13 -38.59 21.12
CA PRO A 212 -0.32 -39.21 19.79
C PRO A 212 -1.79 -39.17 19.24
N GLY A 213 -1.99 -39.64 17.99
CA GLY A 213 -3.28 -40.13 17.44
C GLY A 213 -3.98 -39.16 16.48
N ALA A 214 -4.41 -39.51 15.26
CA ALA A 214 -4.54 -40.78 14.57
C ALA A 214 -4.39 -40.58 13.05
N ARG A 215 -4.02 -41.67 12.38
CA ARG A 215 -3.75 -41.80 10.94
C ARG A 215 -5.02 -41.95 10.10
N GLU A 216 -4.83 -41.61 8.81
CA GLU A 216 -5.44 -42.19 7.60
C GLU A 216 -6.92 -41.91 7.28
N ALA A 217 -7.15 -41.28 6.12
CA ALA A 217 -7.62 -41.99 4.91
C ALA A 217 -7.70 -41.00 3.74
N GLU A 218 -6.96 -41.28 2.67
CA GLU A 218 -7.31 -40.80 1.34
C GLU A 218 -8.60 -41.50 0.91
N GLU A 219 -9.56 -40.73 0.36
CA GLU A 219 -10.59 -41.29 -0.51
C GLU A 219 -10.72 -40.39 -1.75
N ASP A 220 -10.47 -41.04 -2.87
CA ASP A 220 -10.45 -40.51 -4.22
C ASP A 220 -11.83 -40.72 -4.88
N VAL A 221 -12.15 -39.86 -5.85
CA VAL A 221 -13.22 -39.91 -6.88
C VAL A 221 -14.73 -39.87 -6.49
N PRO A 222 -15.65 -39.39 -7.37
CA PRO A 222 -15.48 -38.99 -8.79
C PRO A 222 -16.08 -37.63 -9.22
N MET A 223 -15.52 -37.09 -10.32
CA MET A 223 -16.15 -36.08 -11.18
C MET A 223 -17.53 -36.54 -11.65
N ASN A 224 -18.46 -35.58 -11.77
CA ASN A 224 -19.64 -35.76 -12.62
C ASN A 224 -19.58 -34.77 -13.78
N ASP A 225 -19.36 -35.33 -14.97
CA ASP A 225 -19.55 -34.68 -16.26
C ASP A 225 -21.02 -34.26 -16.41
N ALA A 226 -21.27 -32.97 -16.58
CA ALA A 226 -22.52 -32.45 -17.13
C ALA A 226 -22.20 -31.39 -18.19
N ARG A 227 -22.07 -31.89 -19.41
CA ARG A 227 -22.05 -31.19 -20.71
C ARG A 227 -23.02 -29.99 -20.75
N PRO A 228 -22.62 -28.79 -21.23
CA PRO A 228 -23.56 -27.72 -21.51
C PRO A 228 -24.36 -28.05 -22.78
N THR A 229 -25.68 -28.01 -22.68
CA THR A 229 -26.60 -28.15 -23.80
C THR A 229 -26.53 -26.92 -24.72
N LYS A 230 -26.35 -27.20 -26.01
CA LYS A 230 -26.50 -26.29 -27.14
C LYS A 230 -27.95 -25.79 -27.23
N SER A 231 -28.14 -24.48 -27.37
CA SER A 231 -29.34 -23.88 -27.99
C SER A 231 -28.89 -22.71 -28.86
N GLU A 232 -29.15 -22.84 -30.16
CA GLU A 232 -28.90 -21.88 -31.24
C GLU A 232 -30.17 -20.99 -31.47
N PRO A 233 -30.20 -19.98 -32.36
CA PRO A 233 -30.28 -18.56 -31.97
C PRO A 233 -31.48 -17.77 -32.55
N ALA A 234 -31.53 -16.46 -32.23
CA ALA A 234 -32.15 -15.29 -32.91
C ALA A 234 -33.24 -14.54 -32.10
N PRO A 235 -33.47 -13.22 -32.31
CA PRO A 235 -32.93 -12.35 -33.36
C PRO A 235 -32.11 -11.14 -32.86
N ALA A 236 -31.30 -10.59 -33.75
CA ALA A 236 -30.54 -9.36 -33.57
C ALA A 236 -31.45 -8.13 -33.44
N PRO A 237 -31.13 -7.16 -32.56
CA PRO A 237 -31.52 -5.78 -32.78
C PRO A 237 -30.47 -5.09 -33.66
N GLU A 238 -30.95 -4.38 -34.68
CA GLU A 238 -30.18 -3.45 -35.51
C GLU A 238 -29.57 -2.31 -34.67
N PRO A 239 -28.48 -1.67 -35.16
CA PRO A 239 -27.67 -0.76 -34.38
C PRO A 239 -28.34 0.62 -34.25
N GLU A 240 -28.53 1.09 -33.04
CA GLU A 240 -28.70 2.52 -32.73
C GLU A 240 -27.35 3.09 -32.26
N PRO A 241 -27.04 4.36 -32.60
CA PRO A 241 -25.67 4.84 -32.71
C PRO A 241 -24.96 4.89 -31.37
N GLU A 242 -23.86 4.13 -31.24
CA GLU A 242 -22.91 4.21 -30.13
C GLU A 242 -22.30 5.62 -30.11
N SER A 243 -22.39 6.27 -28.96
CA SER A 243 -21.79 7.58 -28.71
C SER A 243 -20.26 7.49 -28.76
N GLU A 244 -19.65 8.39 -29.51
CA GLU A 244 -18.20 8.52 -29.78
C GLU A 244 -17.32 8.53 -28.50
N GLU A 245 -17.89 8.79 -27.32
CA GLU A 245 -17.19 8.82 -26.03
C GLU A 245 -16.81 7.42 -25.48
N ASP A 246 -17.58 6.37 -25.79
CA ASP A 246 -17.30 5.00 -25.32
C ASP A 246 -16.19 4.32 -26.16
N GLU A 247 -16.13 4.61 -27.46
CA GLU A 247 -15.03 4.16 -28.32
C GLU A 247 -13.71 4.83 -27.93
N GLU A 248 -13.72 6.12 -27.58
CA GLU A 248 -12.53 6.86 -27.17
C GLU A 248 -11.99 6.39 -25.81
N ALA A 249 -12.87 6.09 -24.84
CA ALA A 249 -12.47 5.52 -23.55
C ALA A 249 -11.92 4.10 -23.69
N ALA A 250 -12.53 3.27 -24.54
CA ALA A 250 -12.01 1.94 -24.87
C ALA A 250 -10.67 2.01 -25.63
N ALA A 251 -10.50 2.96 -26.53
CA ALA A 251 -9.26 3.21 -27.25
C ALA A 251 -8.14 3.71 -26.32
N LYS A 252 -8.43 4.65 -25.40
CA LYS A 252 -7.48 5.12 -24.37
C LYS A 252 -7.05 4.00 -23.42
N LYS A 253 -7.97 3.10 -23.05
CA LYS A 253 -7.65 1.93 -22.22
C LYS A 253 -6.78 0.91 -22.97
N LYS A 254 -7.09 0.61 -24.24
CA LYS A 254 -6.25 -0.24 -25.09
C LYS A 254 -4.86 0.37 -25.32
N ALA A 255 -4.77 1.67 -25.58
CA ALA A 255 -3.51 2.39 -25.74
C ALA A 255 -2.67 2.36 -24.45
N LYS A 256 -3.31 2.46 -23.28
CA LYS A 256 -2.64 2.29 -21.98
C LYS A 256 -2.12 0.86 -21.77
N GLU A 257 -2.92 -0.15 -22.10
CA GLU A 257 -2.51 -1.56 -22.00
C GLU A 257 -1.37 -1.90 -22.97
N GLU A 258 -1.34 -1.31 -24.17
CA GLU A 258 -0.23 -1.43 -25.11
C GLU A 258 1.03 -0.70 -24.63
N ALA A 259 0.88 0.50 -24.07
CA ALA A 259 1.97 1.25 -23.44
C ALA A 259 2.58 0.50 -22.24
N ASP A 260 1.77 -0.17 -21.42
CA ASP A 260 2.23 -0.97 -20.30
C ASP A 260 2.99 -2.24 -20.74
N LYS A 261 2.62 -2.85 -21.88
CA LYS A 261 3.37 -3.96 -22.49
C LYS A 261 4.74 -3.49 -22.98
N GLU A 262 4.81 -2.34 -23.65
CA GLU A 262 6.07 -1.75 -24.10
C GLU A 262 6.95 -1.34 -22.90
N LYS A 263 6.37 -0.81 -21.82
CA LYS A 263 7.10 -0.57 -20.56
C LYS A 263 7.71 -1.85 -20.01
N ALA A 264 6.97 -2.95 -20.00
CA ALA A 264 7.48 -4.24 -19.51
C ALA A 264 8.67 -4.75 -20.35
N LEU A 265 8.62 -4.56 -21.68
CA LEU A 265 9.74 -4.86 -22.59
C LEU A 265 10.95 -3.96 -22.29
N GLY A 266 10.73 -2.66 -22.11
CA GLY A 266 11.79 -1.72 -21.71
C GLY A 266 12.44 -2.07 -20.37
N THR A 267 11.66 -2.53 -19.39
CA THR A 267 12.18 -2.99 -18.09
C THR A 267 12.95 -4.30 -18.21
N ALA A 268 12.57 -5.19 -19.12
CA ALA A 268 13.32 -6.41 -19.39
C ALA A 268 14.69 -6.12 -20.02
N GLU A 269 14.76 -5.18 -20.97
CA GLU A 269 16.03 -4.75 -21.59
C GLU A 269 16.90 -3.91 -20.65
N TYR A 270 16.29 -3.07 -19.81
CA TYR A 270 16.99 -2.32 -18.76
C TYR A 270 17.75 -3.25 -17.80
N LYS A 271 17.12 -4.36 -17.39
CA LYS A 271 17.76 -5.38 -16.53
C LYS A 271 18.91 -6.12 -17.23
N LYS A 272 18.89 -6.20 -18.56
CA LYS A 272 19.99 -6.75 -19.36
C LYS A 272 21.12 -5.74 -19.61
N ARG A 273 20.99 -4.51 -19.08
CA ARG A 273 21.88 -3.36 -19.32
C ARG A 273 21.89 -2.88 -20.79
N ASN A 274 20.86 -3.24 -21.55
CA ASN A 274 20.61 -2.75 -22.90
C ASN A 274 19.81 -1.44 -22.81
N PHE A 275 20.50 -0.38 -22.42
CA PHE A 275 19.87 0.89 -22.07
C PHE A 275 19.31 1.63 -23.30
N ASP A 276 19.88 1.42 -24.48
CA ASP A 276 19.42 2.04 -25.73
C ASP A 276 18.07 1.50 -26.18
N GLU A 277 17.92 0.18 -26.17
CA GLU A 277 16.67 -0.51 -26.46
C GLU A 277 15.63 -0.22 -25.37
N ALA A 278 16.04 -0.16 -24.10
CA ALA A 278 15.15 0.20 -23.00
C ALA A 278 14.56 1.61 -23.17
N VAL A 279 15.39 2.59 -23.51
CA VAL A 279 14.93 3.97 -23.81
C VAL A 279 13.96 3.98 -24.98
N ALA A 280 14.24 3.24 -26.06
CA ALA A 280 13.34 3.17 -27.21
C ALA A 280 11.96 2.60 -26.84
N HIS A 281 11.91 1.53 -26.04
CA HIS A 281 10.64 0.96 -25.56
C HIS A 281 9.88 1.91 -24.63
N TYR A 282 10.56 2.64 -23.75
CA TYR A 282 9.90 3.62 -22.88
C TYR A 282 9.42 4.87 -23.61
N THR A 283 10.17 5.36 -24.61
CA THR A 283 9.72 6.46 -25.47
C THR A 283 8.51 6.03 -26.32
N LYS A 284 8.50 4.80 -26.82
CA LYS A 284 7.33 4.25 -27.52
C LYS A 284 6.11 4.12 -26.59
N ALA A 285 6.31 3.70 -25.34
CA ALA A 285 5.24 3.67 -24.35
C ALA A 285 4.68 5.08 -24.06
N TRP A 286 5.56 6.10 -24.02
CA TRP A 286 5.18 7.50 -23.86
C TRP A 286 4.36 8.05 -25.05
N GLU A 287 4.70 7.65 -26.28
CA GLU A 287 3.95 8.02 -27.49
C GLU A 287 2.57 7.36 -27.53
N LEU A 288 2.43 6.13 -27.03
CA LEU A 288 1.16 5.40 -26.95
C LEU A 288 0.24 5.92 -25.84
N HIS A 289 0.81 6.21 -24.67
CA HIS A 289 0.09 6.78 -23.54
C HIS A 289 1.00 7.72 -22.77
N LYS A 290 0.63 9.00 -22.69
CA LYS A 290 1.41 10.00 -21.97
C LYS A 290 1.23 9.81 -20.46
N ASP A 291 2.17 9.10 -19.83
CA ASP A 291 2.25 8.91 -18.38
C ASP A 291 3.67 9.24 -17.90
N ILE A 292 3.76 10.07 -16.86
CA ILE A 292 5.00 10.57 -16.25
C ILE A 292 5.94 9.41 -15.86
N THR A 293 5.36 8.24 -15.54
CA THR A 293 6.11 7.03 -15.18
C THR A 293 7.04 6.56 -16.30
N TYR A 294 6.69 6.76 -17.58
CA TYR A 294 7.53 6.35 -18.70
C TYR A 294 8.74 7.27 -18.88
N LEU A 295 8.56 8.59 -18.75
CA LEU A 295 9.66 9.56 -18.83
C LEU A 295 10.64 9.42 -17.66
N ASN A 296 10.14 9.11 -16.46
CA ASN A 296 11.01 8.82 -15.31
C ASN A 296 11.89 7.59 -15.56
N ASN A 297 11.35 6.55 -16.21
CA ASN A 297 12.10 5.35 -16.58
C ASN A 297 13.10 5.60 -17.73
N VAL A 298 12.78 6.50 -18.68
CA VAL A 298 13.74 7.00 -19.69
C VAL A 298 14.91 7.72 -19.02
N GLY A 299 14.61 8.62 -18.06
CA GLY A 299 15.61 9.35 -17.30
C GLY A 299 16.56 8.41 -16.55
N ALA A 300 16.01 7.40 -15.87
CA ALA A 300 16.79 6.37 -15.17
C ALA A 300 17.68 5.55 -16.14
N ALA A 301 17.16 5.14 -17.30
CA ALA A 301 17.92 4.39 -18.31
C ALA A 301 19.07 5.20 -18.91
N LYS A 302 18.87 6.48 -19.17
CA LYS A 302 19.94 7.38 -19.66
C LYS A 302 20.97 7.70 -18.58
N PHE A 303 20.54 7.81 -17.33
CA PHE A 303 21.43 8.02 -16.19
C PHE A 303 22.39 6.83 -15.99
N GLU A 304 21.89 5.60 -15.99
CA GLU A 304 22.71 4.38 -15.87
C GLU A 304 23.62 4.14 -17.09
N LYS A 305 23.23 4.65 -18.26
CA LYS A 305 24.09 4.67 -19.46
C LYS A 305 25.25 5.67 -19.33
N GLY A 306 25.15 6.64 -18.42
CA GLY A 306 26.10 7.75 -18.28
C GLY A 306 25.80 8.96 -19.19
N ASP A 307 24.62 9.00 -19.82
CA ASP A 307 24.12 10.16 -20.57
C ASP A 307 23.33 11.08 -19.63
N TYR A 308 24.08 11.85 -18.83
CA TYR A 308 23.51 12.75 -17.83
C TYR A 308 22.73 13.91 -18.46
N GLU A 309 23.14 14.41 -19.63
CA GLU A 309 22.42 15.48 -20.34
C GLU A 309 21.07 14.98 -20.87
N GLY A 310 21.04 13.76 -21.42
CA GLY A 310 19.80 13.13 -21.86
C GLY A 310 18.86 12.77 -20.70
N ALA A 311 19.40 12.42 -19.53
CA ALA A 311 18.62 12.16 -18.32
C ALA A 311 17.97 13.43 -17.76
N ILE A 312 18.71 14.55 -17.71
CA ILE A 312 18.18 15.85 -17.27
C ILE A 312 17.02 16.28 -18.16
N LYS A 313 17.17 16.20 -19.49
CA LYS A 313 16.09 16.55 -20.43
C LYS A 313 14.83 15.70 -20.23
N ALA A 314 14.98 14.39 -19.99
CA ALA A 314 13.84 13.51 -19.74
C ALA A 314 13.12 13.86 -18.41
N CYS A 315 13.87 14.24 -17.38
CA CYS A 315 13.31 14.71 -16.11
C CYS A 315 12.63 16.08 -16.25
N GLU A 316 13.19 16.99 -17.04
CA GLU A 316 12.58 18.29 -17.35
C GLU A 316 11.26 18.11 -18.10
N GLU A 317 11.23 17.25 -19.12
CA GLU A 317 10.02 16.90 -19.87
C GLU A 317 8.96 16.23 -18.97
N ALA A 318 9.38 15.38 -18.02
CA ALA A 318 8.48 14.78 -17.03
C ALA A 318 7.87 15.82 -16.08
N VAL A 319 8.65 16.84 -15.69
CA VAL A 319 8.20 17.95 -14.83
C VAL A 319 7.30 18.90 -15.60
N GLU A 320 7.61 19.20 -16.87
CA GLU A 320 6.76 20.02 -17.74
C GLU A 320 5.43 19.35 -18.00
N TYR A 321 5.42 18.09 -18.41
CA TYR A 321 4.18 17.34 -18.60
C TYR A 321 3.41 17.15 -17.29
N GLY A 322 4.11 16.88 -16.18
CA GLY A 322 3.48 16.87 -14.87
C GLY A 322 2.80 18.21 -14.57
N ARG A 323 3.47 19.33 -14.83
CA ARG A 323 2.87 20.66 -14.67
C ARG A 323 1.70 20.88 -15.62
N GLU A 324 1.75 20.42 -16.87
CA GLU A 324 0.64 20.52 -17.83
C GLU A 324 -0.57 19.70 -17.39
N VAL A 325 -0.39 18.44 -16.98
CA VAL A 325 -1.49 17.59 -16.47
C VAL A 325 -2.08 18.17 -15.18
N TYR A 326 -1.26 18.68 -14.27
CA TYR A 326 -1.73 19.37 -13.06
C TYR A 326 -2.33 20.76 -13.35
N ALA A 327 -1.87 21.44 -14.41
CA ALA A 327 -2.36 22.74 -14.84
C ALA A 327 -3.65 22.64 -15.65
N ASP A 328 -3.89 21.56 -16.39
CA ASP A 328 -5.13 21.30 -17.12
C ASP A 328 -6.32 21.23 -16.15
N PHE A 329 -6.16 20.62 -14.97
CA PHE A 329 -7.19 20.68 -13.92
C PHE A 329 -7.45 22.10 -13.38
N LYS A 330 -6.46 22.99 -13.42
CA LYS A 330 -6.55 24.36 -12.89
C LYS A 330 -6.96 25.39 -13.95
N MET A 331 -6.68 25.14 -15.23
CA MET A 331 -7.11 25.96 -16.37
C MET A 331 -8.50 25.59 -16.88
N ILE A 332 -8.94 24.33 -16.74
CA ILE A 332 -10.35 23.96 -16.98
C ILE A 332 -11.27 24.58 -15.92
N ALA A 333 -10.83 24.70 -14.66
CA ALA A 333 -11.60 25.31 -13.57
C ALA A 333 -11.76 26.84 -13.64
N LYS A 334 -11.14 27.52 -14.63
CA LYS A 334 -11.14 28.99 -14.74
C LYS A 334 -11.75 29.53 -16.03
N SER A 335 -12.29 28.68 -16.91
CA SER A 335 -12.96 29.10 -18.13
C SER A 335 -14.47 29.30 -17.86
N PRO A 336 -15.00 30.54 -17.89
CA PRO A 336 -16.43 30.77 -17.77
C PRO A 336 -17.11 30.31 -19.07
N LEU A 337 -18.00 29.32 -18.97
CA LEU A 337 -18.95 29.01 -20.05
C LEU A 337 -19.80 30.27 -20.30
N PRO A 338 -19.89 30.78 -21.54
CA PRO A 338 -20.75 31.90 -21.85
C PRO A 338 -22.21 31.42 -21.77
N THR A 339 -22.90 31.78 -20.69
CA THR A 339 -24.34 31.67 -20.62
C THR A 339 -24.94 32.58 -21.69
N THR A 340 -25.49 32.00 -22.74
CA THR A 340 -26.37 32.68 -23.69
C THR A 340 -27.62 33.14 -22.94
N ARG A 341 -27.62 34.40 -22.46
CA ARG A 341 -28.85 35.15 -22.19
C ARG A 341 -29.14 35.97 -23.43
N SER A 342 -30.03 35.48 -24.29
CA SER A 342 -30.69 36.33 -25.27
C SER A 342 -31.84 37.09 -24.58
N PRO A 343 -32.01 38.40 -24.87
CA PRO A 343 -33.11 39.22 -24.35
C PRO A 343 -34.47 38.88 -24.96
#